data_AF-A0A1M6V0J4-F1
#
_entry.id   AF-A0A1M6V0J4-F1
#
_cell.length_a   1.000
_cell.length_b   1.000
_cell.length_c   1.000
_cell.angle_alpha   90.00
_cell.angle_beta   90.00
_cell.angle_gamma   90.00
#
_symmetry.space_group_name_H-M   'P 1'
#
loop_
_entity.id
_entity.type
_entity.pdbx_description
1 polymer ?
#
loop_
_entity_poly.entity_id
_entity_poly.type
_entity_poly.pdbx_seq_one_letter_code
_entity_poly.pdbx_strand_id
1 'polypeptide(L)'
;MENTEIKDSLKSIFTDTLGHSSFELEDNTTAKDVDGWDSVTHMMLINEIEKKYDIKFSLMDLMNLENIGSLVRAIRNKVQSSFIYIGLYELLELESLIILA
;
A
#
# COMPACT_ATOMS: atom_id res chain seq x y z
N MET A 1 1.97 6.01 9.79
CA MET A 1 1.46 6.60 8.54
C MET A 1 -0.03 6.82 8.69
N GLU A 2 -0.44 8.06 8.49
CA GLU A 2 -1.82 8.49 8.60
C GLU A 2 -2.61 8.14 7.34
N ASN A 3 -3.94 7.95 7.47
CA ASN A 3 -4.80 7.61 6.32
C ASN A 3 -4.71 8.68 5.22
N THR A 4 -4.66 9.95 5.61
CA THR A 4 -4.59 11.10 4.71
C THR A 4 -3.32 11.05 3.84
N GLU A 5 -2.17 10.76 4.44
CA GLU A 5 -0.90 10.62 3.71
C GLU A 5 -0.96 9.51 2.66
N ILE A 6 -1.58 8.37 3.01
CA ILE A 6 -1.78 7.27 2.07
C ILE A 6 -2.69 7.70 0.93
N LYS A 7 -3.82 8.38 1.21
CA LYS A 7 -4.77 8.84 0.20
C LYS A 7 -4.15 9.86 -0.75
N ASP A 8 -3.39 10.83 -0.26
CA ASP A 8 -2.70 11.82 -1.09
C ASP A 8 -1.68 11.15 -2.03
N SER A 9 -0.94 10.20 -1.49
CA SER A 9 0.00 9.38 -2.24
C SER A 9 -0.69 8.52 -3.30
N LEU A 10 -1.85 7.93 -2.99
CA LEU A 10 -2.68 7.20 -3.94
C LEU A 10 -3.22 8.11 -5.04
N LYS A 11 -3.65 9.34 -4.71
CA LYS A 11 -4.15 10.30 -5.72
C LYS A 11 -3.08 10.60 -6.77
N SER A 12 -1.82 10.73 -6.38
CA SER A 12 -0.68 10.85 -7.31
C SER A 12 -0.54 9.59 -8.18
N ILE A 13 -0.48 8.40 -7.58
CA ILE A 13 -0.31 7.14 -8.33
C ILE A 13 -1.43 6.93 -9.34
N PHE A 14 -2.67 7.19 -8.93
CA PHE A 14 -3.83 7.09 -9.81
C PHE A 14 -3.74 8.11 -10.95
N THR A 15 -3.33 9.34 -10.67
CA THR A 15 -3.17 10.37 -11.71
C THR A 15 -2.09 9.97 -12.72
N ASP A 16 -0.96 9.47 -12.24
CA ASP A 16 0.16 9.04 -13.09
C ASP A 16 -0.20 7.81 -13.93
N THR A 17 -1.01 6.89 -13.38
CA THR A 17 -1.39 5.64 -14.06
C THR A 17 -2.55 5.83 -15.03
N LEU A 18 -3.56 6.63 -14.67
CA LEU A 18 -4.77 6.84 -15.46
C LEU A 18 -4.66 8.04 -16.41
N GLY A 19 -3.69 8.92 -16.19
CA GLY A 19 -3.44 10.10 -17.02
C GLY A 19 -4.42 11.26 -16.77
N HIS A 20 -5.23 11.20 -15.73
CA HIS A 20 -6.14 12.27 -15.33
C HIS A 20 -6.34 12.30 -13.82
N SER A 21 -6.84 13.42 -13.29
CA SER A 21 -7.15 13.61 -11.86
C SER A 21 -8.64 13.83 -11.59
N SER A 22 -9.51 13.48 -12.54
CA SER A 22 -10.96 13.64 -12.47
C SER A 22 -11.65 12.58 -11.62
N PHE A 23 -11.18 12.37 -10.39
CA PHE A 23 -11.77 11.45 -9.42
C PHE A 23 -11.50 11.93 -7.99
N GLU A 24 -12.32 11.47 -7.05
CA GLU A 24 -12.07 11.59 -5.63
C GLU A 24 -11.94 10.20 -4.99
N LEU A 25 -10.94 10.06 -4.13
CA LEU A 25 -10.59 8.79 -3.48
C LEU A 25 -11.14 8.75 -2.05
N GLU A 26 -12.46 8.57 -1.96
CA GLU A 26 -13.15 8.32 -0.70
C GLU A 26 -13.11 6.84 -0.34
N ASP A 27 -13.35 6.50 0.93
CA ASP A 27 -13.21 5.12 1.42
C ASP A 27 -14.07 4.10 0.66
N ASN A 28 -15.22 4.54 0.14
CA ASN A 28 -16.14 3.72 -0.63
C ASN A 28 -15.91 3.78 -2.15
N THR A 29 -14.98 4.60 -2.66
CA THR A 29 -14.66 4.68 -4.09
C THR A 29 -14.16 3.32 -4.59
N THR A 30 -14.77 2.83 -5.67
CA THR A 30 -14.45 1.57 -6.33
C THR A 30 -13.98 1.81 -7.77
N ALA A 31 -13.54 0.75 -8.45
CA ALA A 31 -13.22 0.79 -9.89
C ALA A 31 -14.38 1.30 -10.77
N LYS A 32 -15.64 1.14 -10.33
CA LYS A 32 -16.81 1.62 -11.09
C LYS A 32 -16.96 3.14 -11.04
N ASP A 33 -16.34 3.80 -10.07
CA ASP A 33 -16.50 5.23 -9.81
C ASP A 33 -15.38 6.07 -10.44
N VAL A 34 -14.35 5.41 -10.99
CA VAL A 34 -13.16 6.05 -11.56
C VAL A 34 -12.99 5.62 -13.01
N ASP A 35 -13.07 6.58 -13.92
CA ASP A 35 -12.81 6.32 -15.34
C ASP A 35 -11.39 5.78 -15.56
N GLY A 36 -11.25 4.85 -16.51
CA GLY A 36 -9.98 4.17 -16.77
C GLY A 36 -9.53 3.17 -15.69
N TRP A 37 -10.25 3.01 -14.56
CA TRP A 37 -9.93 1.99 -13.57
C TRP A 37 -10.60 0.64 -13.92
N ASP A 38 -9.84 -0.25 -14.56
CA ASP A 38 -10.25 -1.59 -14.96
C ASP A 38 -9.28 -2.67 -14.42
N SER A 39 -9.38 -3.92 -14.86
CA SER A 39 -8.50 -5.00 -14.40
C SER A 39 -7.03 -4.81 -14.76
N VAL A 40 -6.71 -4.18 -15.90
CA VAL A 40 -5.34 -3.96 -16.34
C VAL A 40 -4.73 -2.81 -15.55
N THR A 41 -5.42 -1.68 -15.47
CA THR A 41 -4.94 -0.52 -14.72
C THR A 41 -4.93 -0.79 -13.21
N HIS A 42 -5.85 -1.63 -12.70
CA HIS A 42 -5.77 -2.10 -11.31
C HIS A 42 -4.44 -2.80 -11.03
N MET A 43 -3.98 -3.72 -11.87
CA MET A 43 -2.69 -4.39 -11.68
C MET A 43 -1.50 -3.43 -11.78
N MET A 44 -1.59 -2.41 -12.66
CA MET A 44 -0.56 -1.35 -12.73
C MET A 44 -0.52 -0.53 -11.43
N LEU A 45 -1.68 -0.11 -10.91
CA LEU A 45 -1.79 0.62 -9.65
C LEU A 45 -1.19 -0.19 -8.50
N ILE A 46 -1.53 -1.48 -8.39
CA ILE A 46 -0.97 -2.37 -7.37
C ILE A 46 0.56 -2.40 -7.46
N ASN A 47 1.13 -2.55 -8.66
CA ASN A 47 2.58 -2.56 -8.85
C ASN A 47 3.25 -1.25 -8.42
N GLU A 48 2.67 -0.10 -8.77
CA GLU A 48 3.23 1.21 -8.37
C GLU A 48 3.10 1.45 -6.86
N ILE A 49 2.01 0.97 -6.24
CA ILE A 49 1.83 1.03 -4.78
C ILE A 49 2.87 0.15 -4.07
N GLU A 50 3.08 -1.08 -4.53
CA GLU A 50 4.09 -1.97 -3.96
C GLU A 50 5.49 -1.35 -4.00
N LYS A 51 5.88 -0.77 -5.15
CA LYS A 51 7.16 -0.08 -5.28
C LYS A 51 7.27 1.13 -4.36
N LYS A 52 6.21 1.95 -4.27
CA LYS A 52 6.25 3.19 -3.49
C LYS A 52 6.42 2.94 -1.99
N TYR A 53 5.81 1.89 -1.47
CA TYR A 53 5.83 1.57 -0.03
C TYR A 53 6.82 0.47 0.35
N ASP A 54 7.51 -0.12 -0.63
CA ASP A 54 8.36 -1.31 -0.46
C ASP A 54 7.61 -2.46 0.25
N ILE A 55 6.41 -2.76 -0.26
CA ILE A 55 5.53 -3.82 0.26
C ILE A 55 5.20 -4.83 -0.82
N LYS A 56 4.70 -6.00 -0.39
CA LYS A 56 4.14 -7.03 -1.28
C LYS A 56 2.76 -7.47 -0.84
N PHE A 57 1.82 -7.42 -1.77
CA PHE A 57 0.48 -7.98 -1.60
C PHE A 57 0.48 -9.46 -1.96
N SER A 58 -0.10 -10.26 -1.08
CA SER A 58 -0.41 -11.67 -1.37
C SER A 58 -1.67 -11.75 -2.23
N LEU A 59 -1.91 -12.90 -2.86
CA LEU A 59 -3.16 -13.16 -3.57
C LEU A 59 -4.40 -12.93 -2.69
N MET A 60 -4.30 -13.29 -1.40
CA MET A 60 -5.39 -13.07 -0.44
C MET A 60 -5.61 -11.58 -0.16
N ASP A 61 -4.55 -10.78 -0.11
CA ASP A 61 -4.70 -9.33 0.04
C ASP A 61 -5.47 -8.77 -1.15
N LEU A 62 -5.06 -9.12 -2.38
CA LEU A 62 -5.68 -8.63 -3.62
C LEU A 62 -7.17 -8.98 -3.72
N MET A 63 -7.57 -10.17 -3.30
CA MET A 63 -8.99 -10.57 -3.28
C MET A 63 -9.86 -9.72 -2.36
N ASN A 64 -9.26 -9.03 -1.37
CA ASN A 64 -9.97 -8.19 -0.40
C ASN A 64 -9.89 -6.68 -0.75
N LEU A 65 -9.30 -6.32 -1.89
CA LEU A 65 -9.16 -4.93 -2.34
C LEU A 65 -10.38 -4.46 -3.15
N GLU A 66 -11.50 -4.27 -2.46
CA GLU A 66 -12.77 -3.85 -3.09
C GLU A 66 -12.91 -2.34 -3.32
N ASN A 67 -12.28 -1.52 -2.47
CA ASN A 67 -12.40 -0.06 -2.49
C ASN A 67 -11.13 0.61 -1.97
N ILE A 68 -11.05 1.94 -2.10
CA ILE A 68 -9.92 2.72 -1.58
C ILE A 68 -9.74 2.53 -0.07
N GLY A 69 -10.82 2.40 0.71
CA GLY A 69 -10.73 2.16 2.14
C GLY A 69 -10.01 0.86 2.50
N SER A 70 -10.31 -0.25 1.80
CA SER A 70 -9.61 -1.52 2.01
C SER A 70 -8.15 -1.46 1.53
N LEU A 71 -7.88 -0.75 0.43
CA LEU A 71 -6.53 -0.51 -0.06
C LEU A 71 -5.68 0.28 0.95
N VAL A 72 -6.20 1.38 1.50
CA VAL A 72 -5.51 2.19 2.51
C VAL A 72 -5.20 1.36 3.76
N ARG A 73 -6.16 0.55 4.24
CA ARG A 73 -5.93 -0.36 5.38
C ARG A 73 -4.86 -1.41 5.08
N ALA A 74 -4.89 -2.00 3.89
CA ALA A 74 -3.93 -3.01 3.48
C ALA A 74 -2.50 -2.45 3.42
N ILE A 75 -2.32 -1.26 2.82
CA ILE A 75 -1.03 -0.55 2.79
C ILE A 75 -0.52 -0.29 4.20
N ARG A 76 -1.35 0.29 5.07
CA ARG A 76 -0.96 0.57 6.47
C ARG A 76 -0.47 -0.70 7.18
N ASN A 77 -1.24 -1.78 7.08
CA ASN A 77 -0.91 -3.03 7.77
C ASN A 77 0.43 -3.61 7.28
N LYS A 78 0.69 -3.54 5.97
CA LYS A 78 1.95 -4.03 5.37
C LYS A 78 3.14 -3.18 5.79
N VAL A 79 3.03 -1.85 5.73
CA VAL A 79 4.08 -0.94 6.17
C VAL A 79 4.39 -1.13 7.66
N GLN A 80 3.36 -1.24 8.49
CA GLN A 80 3.53 -1.49 9.92
C GLN A 80 4.20 -2.84 10.20
N SER A 81 3.78 -3.90 9.49
CA SER A 81 4.38 -5.23 9.62
C SER A 81 5.86 -5.20 9.23
N SER A 82 6.20 -4.61 8.08
CA SER A 82 7.58 -4.48 7.60
C SER A 82 8.47 -3.78 8.62
N PHE A 83 8.00 -2.67 9.20
CA PHE A 83 8.73 -1.93 10.23
C PHE A 83 8.97 -2.74 11.51
N ILE A 84 7.95 -3.50 11.96
CA ILE A 84 8.09 -4.37 13.15
C ILE A 84 9.14 -5.45 12.90
N TYR A 85 9.17 -6.07 11.72
CA TYR A 85 10.19 -7.07 11.40
C TYR A 85 11.59 -6.47 11.49
N ILE A 86 11.85 -5.34 10.83
CA ILE A 86 13.18 -4.69 10.86
C ILE A 86 13.61 -4.39 12.30
N GLY A 87 12.73 -3.79 13.11
CA GLY A 87 13.06 -3.48 14.51
C GLY A 87 13.35 -4.72 15.37
N LEU A 88 12.63 -5.83 15.16
CA LEU A 88 12.90 -7.08 15.87
C LEU A 88 14.23 -7.71 15.42
N TYR A 89 14.59 -7.64 14.14
CA TYR A 89 15.89 -8.11 13.64
C TYR A 89 17.05 -7.32 14.23
N GLU A 90 16.97 -5.99 14.25
CA GLU A 90 17.99 -5.13 14.87
C GLU A 90 18.16 -5.44 16.37
N LEU A 91 17.07 -5.67 17.10
CA LEU A 91 17.13 -6.05 18.52
C LEU A 91 17.80 -7.43 18.73
N LEU A 92 17.47 -8.42 17.90
CA LEU A 92 18.08 -9.76 17.98
C LEU A 92 19.57 -9.75 17.64
N GLU A 93 20.00 -8.96 16.65
CA GLU A 93 21.42 -8.79 16.32
C GLU A 93 22.18 -8.18 17.50
N LEU A 94 21.63 -7.15 18.16
CA LEU A 94 22.24 -6.53 19.34
C LEU A 94 22.37 -7.50 20.52
N GLU A 95 21.37 -8.34 20.79
CA GLU A 95 21.45 -9.37 21.84
C GLU A 95 22.55 -10.40 21.54
N SER A 96 22.71 -10.81 20.29
CA SER A 96 23.74 -11.78 19.89
C SER A 96 25.18 -11.24 20.10
N LEU A 97 25.39 -9.95 19.89
CA LEU A 97 26.68 -9.27 20.15
C LEU A 97 27.00 -9.16 21.64
N ILE A 98 25.99 -8.94 22.49
CA ILE A 98 26.17 -8.85 23.95
C ILE A 98 26.57 -10.22 24.54
N ILE A 99 26.02 -11.33 24.02
CA ILE A 99 26.32 -12.68 24.52
C ILE A 99 27.73 -13.14 24.14
N LEU A 100 28.32 -12.56 23.09
CA LEU A 100 29.67 -12.90 22.58
C LEU A 100 30.80 -12.00 23.13
N ALA A 101 30.48 -10.97 23.93
CA ALA A 101 31.44 -10.02 24.54
C ALA A 101 31.65 -10.29 26.04
#